data_AF-A0A2P4VRD3-F1
#
_entry.id   AF-A0A2P4VRD3-F1
#
_cell.length_a   1.000
_cell.length_b   1.000
_cell.length_c   1.000
_cell.angle_alpha   90.00
_cell.angle_beta   90.00
_cell.angle_gamma   90.00
#
_symmetry.space_group_name_H-M   'P 1'
#
loop_
_entity.id
_entity.type
_entity.pdbx_description
1 polymer ?
#
loop_
_entity_poly.entity_id
_entity_poly.type
_entity_poly.pdbx_seq_one_letter_code
_entity_poly.pdbx_strand_id
1 'polypeptide(L)'
;MEVPGPLLDAFIYYITVIAVCEGARHVADRLFDKKGNVHRFIIEFLGTLQVTTTIYENAVIDIHLGRQAFAFTLFSMGIVFALCNRTAFCSPLAPIEQFLFGRLRLSELIQTLVAQFSAGYFAFSFARTIWLRAYSTTDAHSNILGLMESCGFNHPYPIYYHLAFELIGTFIVRHVLTRATSESRDSRIRFVFPALFMAAVFTGTVTFVGDQALDPLVASTLFYGCRGLSFENFMFVYWIAPTIGWMASAYWDSLGEEDAKKKAAKEKKAEKKRVKKNE
;
A
#
# COMPACT_ATOMS: atom_id res chain seq x y z
N MET A 1 6.96 26.32 26.46
CA MET A 1 6.05 26.61 25.33
C MET A 1 5.17 25.40 25.20
N GLU A 2 3.86 25.56 25.34
CA GLU A 2 2.93 24.48 24.99
C GLU A 2 3.07 24.27 23.48
N VAL A 3 3.50 23.08 23.07
CA VAL A 3 3.64 22.76 21.66
C VAL A 3 2.23 22.64 21.08
N PRO A 4 1.93 23.26 19.92
CA PRO A 4 0.64 23.06 19.26
C PRO A 4 0.35 21.57 19.14
N GLY A 5 -0.88 21.17 19.48
CA GLY A 5 -1.23 19.77 19.73
C GLY A 5 -0.92 18.81 18.57
N PRO A 6 -0.87 17.49 18.82
CA PRO A 6 -0.27 16.49 17.94
C PRO A 6 -0.83 16.43 16.51
N LEU A 7 -1.99 17.03 16.23
CA LEU A 7 -2.49 17.24 14.86
C LEU A 7 -1.62 18.19 14.03
N LEU A 8 -1.06 19.25 14.62
CA LEU A 8 -0.24 20.20 13.86
C LEU A 8 1.13 19.62 13.55
N ASP A 9 1.78 18.98 14.52
CA ASP A 9 3.03 18.24 14.31
C ASP A 9 2.87 17.23 13.17
N ALA A 10 1.84 16.38 13.26
CA ALA A 10 1.55 15.39 12.24
C ALA A 10 1.23 16.03 10.87
N PHE A 11 0.45 17.11 10.83
CA PHE A 11 0.18 17.84 9.59
C PHE A 11 1.46 18.35 8.93
N ILE A 12 2.36 18.98 9.69
CA ILE A 12 3.65 19.44 9.19
C ILE A 12 4.52 18.23 8.78
N TYR A 13 4.43 17.09 9.48
CA TYR A 13 5.16 15.86 9.14
C TYR A 13 4.72 15.33 7.78
N TYR A 14 3.42 15.11 7.56
CA TYR A 14 2.90 14.64 6.27
C TYR A 14 3.31 15.61 5.15
N ILE A 15 3.12 16.92 5.34
CA ILE A 15 3.51 17.94 4.35
C ILE A 15 5.02 17.90 4.08
N THR A 16 5.87 17.70 5.08
CA THR A 16 7.33 17.60 4.93
C THR A 16 7.70 16.36 4.09
N VAL A 17 7.15 15.19 4.43
CA VAL A 17 7.42 13.94 3.70
C VAL A 17 6.94 14.07 2.24
N ILE A 18 5.72 14.56 2.01
CA ILE A 18 5.17 14.79 0.66
C ILE A 18 6.03 15.78 -0.13
N ALA A 19 6.41 16.93 0.46
CA ALA A 19 7.18 17.97 -0.22
C ALA A 19 8.59 17.49 -0.61
N VAL A 20 9.27 16.75 0.27
CA VAL A 20 10.59 16.16 -0.04
C VAL A 20 10.46 15.10 -1.14
N CYS A 21 9.48 14.20 -1.05
CA CYS A 21 9.29 13.15 -2.04
C CYS A 21 8.84 13.69 -3.40
N GLU A 22 7.86 14.58 -3.49
CA GLU A 22 7.46 15.22 -4.75
C GLU A 22 8.56 16.11 -5.34
N GLY A 23 9.28 16.86 -4.50
CA GLY A 23 10.45 17.65 -4.92
C GLY A 23 11.50 16.75 -5.59
N ALA A 24 11.83 15.63 -4.96
CA ALA A 24 12.75 14.64 -5.52
C ALA A 24 12.22 13.97 -6.80
N ARG A 25 10.91 13.64 -6.88
CA ARG A 25 10.28 13.11 -8.11
C ARG A 25 10.33 14.12 -9.26
N HIS A 26 10.12 15.41 -8.98
CA HIS A 26 10.18 16.48 -9.98
C HIS A 26 11.61 16.75 -10.47
N VAL A 27 12.61 16.61 -9.60
CA VAL A 27 14.03 16.61 -10.00
C VAL A 27 14.35 15.39 -10.86
N ALA A 28 13.90 14.19 -10.48
CA ALA A 28 14.11 12.97 -11.26
C ALA A 28 13.48 13.04 -12.66
N ASP A 29 12.28 13.61 -12.78
CA ASP A 29 11.58 13.89 -14.04
C ASP A 29 12.34 14.82 -15.01
N ARG A 30 13.26 15.64 -14.48
CA ARG A 30 14.08 16.59 -15.26
C ARG A 30 15.47 16.05 -15.58
N LEU A 31 16.01 15.16 -14.73
CA LEU A 31 17.36 14.61 -14.88
C LEU A 31 17.42 13.28 -15.65
N PHE A 32 16.35 12.48 -15.62
CA PHE A 32 16.33 11.13 -16.20
C PHE A 32 15.23 10.97 -17.25
N ASP A 33 15.47 10.12 -18.26
CA ASP A 33 14.42 9.72 -19.22
C ASP A 33 13.31 8.97 -18.50
N LYS A 34 12.07 9.42 -18.68
CA LYS A 34 10.84 8.87 -18.08
C LYS A 34 10.53 7.43 -18.50
N LYS A 35 11.17 6.93 -19.57
CA LYS A 35 11.10 5.51 -19.99
C LYS A 35 12.31 4.69 -19.52
N GLY A 36 13.32 5.33 -18.95
CA GLY A 36 14.54 4.68 -18.48
C GLY A 36 14.34 3.94 -17.16
N ASN A 37 15.04 2.82 -17.02
CA ASN A 37 15.03 2.00 -15.81
C ASN A 37 15.37 2.82 -14.55
N VAL A 38 16.32 3.77 -14.63
CA VAL A 38 16.73 4.61 -13.49
C VAL A 38 15.58 5.49 -12.99
N HIS A 39 14.84 6.12 -13.90
CA HIS A 39 13.67 6.93 -13.54
C HIS A 39 12.60 6.08 -12.86
N ARG A 40 12.26 4.92 -13.44
CA ARG A 40 11.31 3.97 -12.85
C ARG A 40 11.70 3.57 -11.43
N PHE A 41 12.98 3.25 -11.19
CA PHE A 41 13.48 2.93 -9.85
C PHE A 41 13.28 4.07 -8.86
N ILE A 42 13.63 5.31 -9.25
CA ILE A 42 13.51 6.49 -8.39
C ILE A 42 12.04 6.81 -8.08
N ILE A 43 11.15 6.72 -9.07
CA ILE A 43 9.70 6.93 -8.85
C ILE A 43 9.13 5.88 -7.90
N GLU A 44 9.48 4.60 -8.07
CA GLU A 44 9.04 3.52 -7.18
C GLU A 44 9.60 3.69 -5.75
N PHE A 45 10.90 3.97 -5.63
CA PHE A 45 11.60 4.20 -4.37
C PHE A 45 10.96 5.38 -3.61
N LEU A 46 10.77 6.53 -4.27
CA LEU A 46 10.17 7.70 -3.64
C LEU A 46 8.68 7.50 -3.36
N GLY A 47 7.93 6.81 -4.23
CA GLY A 47 6.53 6.42 -4.01
C GLY A 47 6.39 5.60 -2.73
N THR A 48 7.15 4.52 -2.65
CA THR A 48 7.22 3.65 -1.47
C THR A 48 7.66 4.40 -0.23
N LEU A 49 8.78 5.14 -0.29
CA LEU A 49 9.36 5.84 0.86
C LEU A 49 8.36 6.83 1.46
N GLN A 50 7.61 7.55 0.62
CA GLN A 50 6.55 8.44 1.09
C GLN A 50 5.49 7.65 1.87
N VAL A 51 4.96 6.57 1.31
CA VAL A 51 3.94 5.73 1.97
C VAL A 51 4.48 5.17 3.28
N THR A 52 5.58 4.42 3.25
CA THR A 52 6.12 3.72 4.44
C THR A 52 6.54 4.68 5.55
N THR A 53 7.12 5.84 5.21
CA THR A 53 7.48 6.88 6.20
C THR A 53 6.26 7.46 6.91
N THR A 54 5.12 7.59 6.23
CA THR A 54 3.90 8.12 6.86
C THR A 54 3.20 7.16 7.82
N ILE A 55 3.49 5.85 7.74
CA ILE A 55 2.88 4.85 8.63
C ILE A 55 3.33 5.04 10.09
N TYR A 56 4.57 5.48 10.30
CA TYR A 56 5.06 5.83 11.64
C TYR A 56 4.29 6.98 12.28
N GLU A 57 3.91 7.99 11.49
CA GLU A 57 3.08 9.11 11.95
C GLU A 57 1.63 8.70 12.16
N ASN A 58 1.09 7.80 11.31
CA ASN A 58 -0.23 7.23 11.50
C ASN A 58 -0.34 6.51 12.87
N ALA A 59 0.74 5.90 13.37
CA ALA A 59 0.77 5.30 14.71
C ALA A 59 0.70 6.35 15.84
N VAL A 60 1.35 7.51 15.69
CA VAL A 60 1.22 8.64 16.63
C VAL A 60 -0.24 9.12 16.68
N ILE A 61 -0.88 9.26 15.50
CA ILE A 61 -2.29 9.64 15.40
C ILE A 61 -3.22 8.63 16.09
N ASP A 62 -3.09 7.32 15.82
CA ASP A 62 -3.97 6.31 16.42
C ASP A 62 -3.85 6.27 17.94
N ILE A 63 -2.62 6.33 18.47
CA ILE A 63 -2.35 6.21 19.90
C ILE A 63 -2.74 7.48 20.68
N HIS A 64 -2.51 8.68 20.14
CA HIS A 64 -2.74 9.94 20.88
C HIS A 64 -4.06 10.65 20.54
N LEU A 65 -4.64 10.42 19.37
CA LEU A 65 -5.89 11.06 18.92
C LEU A 65 -7.02 10.06 18.64
N GLY A 66 -6.71 8.76 18.64
CA GLY A 66 -7.68 7.69 18.52
C GLY A 66 -8.12 7.38 17.10
N ARG A 67 -8.80 6.23 16.99
CA ARG A 67 -9.17 5.56 15.73
C ARG A 67 -9.98 6.42 14.75
N GLN A 68 -10.74 7.41 15.23
CA GLN A 68 -11.49 8.34 14.36
C GLN A 68 -10.55 9.30 13.62
N ALA A 69 -9.56 9.86 14.33
CA ALA A 69 -8.53 10.71 13.72
C ALA A 69 -7.65 9.88 12.77
N PHE A 70 -7.30 8.66 13.15
CA PHE A 70 -6.57 7.71 12.30
C PHE A 70 -7.32 7.42 10.99
N ALA A 71 -8.60 7.08 11.05
CA ALA A 71 -9.43 6.84 9.86
C ALA A 71 -9.51 8.07 8.92
N PHE A 72 -9.70 9.26 9.49
CA PHE A 72 -9.73 10.50 8.72
C PHE A 72 -8.38 10.83 8.07
N THR A 73 -7.28 10.59 8.77
CA THR A 73 -5.91 10.76 8.27
C THR A 73 -5.61 9.79 7.15
N LEU A 74 -5.93 8.50 7.31
CA LEU A 74 -5.77 7.50 6.25
C LEU A 74 -6.59 7.83 5.00
N PHE A 75 -7.83 8.31 5.16
CA PHE A 75 -8.66 8.73 4.03
C PHE A 75 -8.04 9.92 3.29
N SER A 76 -7.62 10.94 4.05
CA SER A 76 -6.98 12.15 3.51
C SER A 76 -5.67 11.84 2.79
N MET A 77 -4.79 11.05 3.42
CA MET A 77 -3.53 10.60 2.81
C MET A 77 -3.77 9.66 1.62
N GLY A 78 -4.79 8.81 1.66
CA GLY A 78 -5.20 7.97 0.52
C GLY A 78 -5.56 8.79 -0.72
N ILE A 79 -6.28 9.91 -0.55
CA ILE A 79 -6.56 10.86 -1.65
C ILE A 79 -5.26 11.51 -2.14
N VAL A 80 -4.41 12.02 -1.24
CA VAL A 80 -3.15 12.65 -1.61
C VAL A 80 -2.24 11.68 -2.36
N PHE A 81 -2.11 10.44 -1.89
CA PHE A 81 -1.28 9.41 -2.53
C PHE A 81 -1.83 8.99 -3.89
N ALA A 82 -3.16 8.94 -4.06
CA ALA A 82 -3.77 8.71 -5.38
C ALA A 82 -3.47 9.84 -6.40
N LEU A 83 -3.15 11.05 -5.94
CA LEU A 83 -2.73 12.18 -6.77
C LEU A 83 -1.20 12.25 -6.96
N CYS A 84 -0.42 11.88 -5.93
CA CYS A 84 1.04 12.04 -5.88
C CYS A 84 1.84 10.80 -6.36
N ASN A 85 1.37 9.58 -6.11
CA ASN A 85 2.21 8.38 -6.34
C ASN A 85 2.35 7.97 -7.82
N ARG A 86 1.71 8.70 -8.75
CA ARG A 86 1.86 8.58 -10.21
C ARG A 86 1.72 7.14 -10.73
N THR A 87 2.85 6.47 -10.98
CA THR A 87 2.94 5.11 -11.53
C THR A 87 3.68 4.16 -10.59
N ALA A 88 3.98 4.57 -9.35
CA ALA A 88 4.62 3.73 -8.35
C ALA A 88 3.61 2.72 -7.78
N PHE A 89 4.00 1.47 -7.63
CA PHE A 89 3.15 0.43 -7.03
C PHE A 89 3.04 0.57 -5.52
N CYS A 90 4.13 0.98 -4.85
CA CYS A 90 4.26 1.13 -3.39
C CYS A 90 4.04 -0.16 -2.57
N SER A 91 3.74 -1.28 -3.24
CA SER A 91 3.40 -2.59 -2.69
C SER A 91 4.01 -3.69 -3.57
N PRO A 92 4.49 -4.82 -3.02
CA PRO A 92 5.03 -5.93 -3.80
C PRO A 92 3.92 -6.78 -4.46
N LEU A 93 2.69 -6.74 -3.96
CA LEU A 93 1.60 -7.61 -4.43
C LEU A 93 1.22 -7.32 -5.89
N ALA A 94 1.04 -6.04 -6.24
CA ALA A 94 0.69 -5.61 -7.59
C ALA A 94 1.74 -5.94 -8.67
N PRO A 95 3.07 -5.69 -8.50
CA PRO A 95 4.06 -6.08 -9.49
C PRO A 95 4.27 -7.60 -9.56
N ILE A 96 4.09 -8.35 -8.46
CA ILE A 96 4.06 -9.82 -8.50
C ILE A 96 2.88 -10.31 -9.35
N GLU A 97 1.67 -9.75 -9.17
CA GLU A 97 0.52 -10.05 -10.03
C GLU A 97 0.86 -9.78 -11.50
N GLN A 98 1.37 -8.58 -11.82
CA GLN A 98 1.68 -8.24 -13.21
C GLN A 98 2.74 -9.17 -13.82
N PHE A 99 3.71 -9.64 -13.05
CA PHE A 99 4.68 -10.63 -13.52
C PHE A 99 4.02 -12.00 -13.80
N LEU A 100 3.23 -12.51 -12.85
CA LEU A 100 2.56 -13.82 -12.98
C LEU A 100 1.56 -13.87 -14.14
N PHE A 101 0.87 -12.76 -14.42
CA PHE A 101 -0.04 -12.62 -15.57
C PHE A 101 0.65 -12.14 -16.86
N GLY A 102 1.99 -12.16 -16.92
CA GLY A 102 2.77 -11.86 -18.14
C GLY A 102 2.72 -10.41 -18.62
N ARG A 103 2.29 -9.48 -17.75
CA ARG A 103 2.17 -8.03 -18.02
C ARG A 103 3.47 -7.27 -17.69
N LEU A 104 4.35 -7.86 -16.88
CA LEU A 104 5.61 -7.26 -16.42
C LEU A 104 6.80 -8.22 -16.63
N ARG A 105 7.98 -7.72 -16.99
CA ARG A 105 9.19 -8.54 -17.18
C ARG A 105 9.89 -8.82 -15.85
N LEU A 106 10.63 -9.93 -15.76
CA LEU A 106 11.39 -10.31 -14.56
C LEU A 106 12.39 -9.23 -14.12
N SER A 107 13.11 -8.60 -15.06
CA SER A 107 14.07 -7.53 -14.76
C SER A 107 13.38 -6.31 -14.14
N GLU A 108 12.17 -5.99 -14.61
CA GLU A 108 11.38 -4.87 -14.09
C GLU A 108 10.78 -5.20 -12.72
N LEU A 109 10.34 -6.44 -12.50
CA LEU A 109 9.89 -6.93 -11.19
C LEU A 109 11.02 -6.80 -10.17
N ILE A 110 12.19 -7.40 -10.44
CA ILE A 110 13.36 -7.34 -9.53
C ILE A 110 13.72 -5.89 -9.22
N GLN A 111 13.77 -5.03 -10.24
CA GLN A 111 14.07 -3.61 -10.03
C GLN A 111 13.02 -2.89 -9.16
N THR A 112 11.74 -3.18 -9.36
CA THR A 112 10.62 -2.62 -8.58
C THR A 112 10.71 -3.08 -7.13
N LEU A 113 10.95 -4.38 -6.89
CA LEU A 113 11.12 -4.93 -5.53
C LEU A 113 12.35 -4.36 -4.82
N VAL A 114 13.51 -4.24 -5.49
CA VAL A 114 14.71 -3.64 -4.89
C VAL A 114 14.48 -2.18 -4.51
N ALA A 115 13.76 -1.40 -5.34
CA ALA A 115 13.36 -0.04 -4.99
C ALA A 115 12.45 0.00 -3.75
N GLN A 116 11.45 -0.87 -3.69
CA GLN A 116 10.51 -1.00 -2.59
C GLN A 116 11.20 -1.38 -1.27
N PHE A 117 12.00 -2.46 -1.25
CA PHE A 117 12.75 -2.89 -0.07
C PHE A 117 13.75 -1.83 0.41
N SER A 118 14.46 -1.16 -0.52
CA SER A 118 15.38 -0.07 -0.16
C SER A 118 14.62 1.08 0.52
N ALA A 119 13.46 1.45 -0.02
CA ALA A 119 12.62 2.50 0.55
C ALA A 119 12.05 2.13 1.93
N GLY A 120 11.57 0.90 2.11
CA GLY A 120 11.15 0.37 3.42
C GLY A 120 12.27 0.40 4.46
N TYR A 121 13.47 -0.03 4.08
CA TYR A 121 14.66 0.03 4.95
C TYR A 121 15.03 1.44 5.40
N PHE A 122 14.97 2.44 4.49
CA PHE A 122 15.26 3.83 4.84
C PHE A 122 14.11 4.56 5.55
N ALA A 123 12.88 4.04 5.51
CA ALA A 123 11.68 4.71 6.02
C ALA A 123 11.80 5.11 7.50
N PHE A 124 12.19 4.18 8.39
CA PHE A 124 12.36 4.49 9.82
C PHE A 124 13.45 5.54 10.05
N SER A 125 14.58 5.43 9.33
CA SER A 125 15.69 6.38 9.46
C SER A 125 15.29 7.79 9.00
N PHE A 126 14.44 7.89 7.97
CA PHE A 126 13.91 9.16 7.48
C PHE A 126 12.87 9.74 8.45
N ALA A 127 11.89 8.94 8.90
CA ALA A 127 10.90 9.30 9.93
C ALA A 127 11.57 9.83 11.21
N ARG A 128 12.50 9.05 11.77
CA ARG A 128 13.29 9.39 12.96
C ARG A 128 14.10 10.67 12.78
N THR A 129 14.66 10.91 11.59
CA THR A 129 15.39 12.16 11.30
C THR A 129 14.44 13.36 11.31
N ILE A 130 13.24 13.23 10.76
CA ILE A 130 12.22 14.28 10.78
C ILE A 130 11.77 14.55 12.22
N TRP A 131 11.39 13.52 13.00
CA TRP A 131 10.98 13.67 14.41
C TRP A 131 12.04 14.34 15.28
N LEU A 132 13.29 13.88 15.21
CA LEU A 132 14.38 14.39 16.05
C LEU A 132 14.85 15.80 15.65
N ARG A 133 14.82 16.15 14.35
CA ARG A 133 15.38 17.44 13.87
C ARG A 133 14.35 18.54 13.63
N ALA A 134 13.12 18.19 13.24
CA ALA A 134 12.12 19.20 12.86
C ALA A 134 11.24 19.64 14.05
N TYR A 135 10.96 18.74 14.99
CA TYR A 135 9.97 18.98 16.07
C TYR A 135 10.54 19.11 17.47
N SER A 136 11.86 18.96 17.65
CA SER A 136 12.49 18.90 18.98
C SER A 136 11.77 17.91 19.93
N THR A 137 11.42 16.74 19.37
CA THR A 137 10.75 15.59 20.02
C THR A 137 9.69 15.95 21.06
N THR A 138 8.45 16.19 20.62
CA THR A 138 7.31 16.30 21.56
C THR A 138 7.06 14.98 22.29
N ASP A 139 6.45 15.03 23.48
CA ASP A 139 6.27 13.85 24.35
C ASP A 139 5.55 12.68 23.65
N ALA A 140 4.65 12.97 22.71
CA ALA A 140 4.01 11.97 21.87
C ALA A 140 5.02 11.24 20.96
N HIS A 141 5.85 11.99 20.23
CA HIS A 141 6.89 11.42 19.38
C HIS A 141 7.98 10.69 20.17
N SER A 142 8.33 11.15 21.38
CA SER A 142 9.34 10.48 22.21
C SER A 142 8.85 9.11 22.70
N ASN A 143 7.57 9.01 23.07
CA ASN A 143 6.93 7.77 23.46
C ASN A 143 6.89 6.76 22.30
N ILE A 144 6.39 7.16 21.13
CA ILE A 144 6.34 6.29 19.96
C ILE A 144 7.74 5.90 19.47
N LEU A 145 8.71 6.81 19.50
CA LEU A 145 10.10 6.49 19.15
C LEU A 145 10.66 5.41 20.09
N GLY A 146 10.44 5.50 21.40
CA GLY A 146 10.84 4.46 22.36
C GLY A 146 10.16 3.11 22.14
N LEU A 147 8.88 3.11 21.76
CA LEU A 147 8.14 1.89 21.41
C LEU A 147 8.71 1.23 20.14
N MET A 148 9.02 2.02 19.12
CA MET A 148 9.60 1.54 17.85
C MET A 148 11.06 1.07 18.02
N GLU A 149 11.90 1.80 18.76
CA GLU A 149 13.30 1.41 19.03
C GLU A 149 13.41 0.17 19.92
N SER A 150 12.43 -0.08 20.80
CA SER A 150 12.37 -1.31 21.61
C SER A 150 11.81 -2.53 20.87
N CYS A 151 11.10 -2.32 19.75
CA CYS A 151 10.66 -3.34 18.78
C CYS A 151 10.07 -4.59 19.45
N GLY A 152 9.08 -4.40 20.33
CA GLY A 152 8.32 -5.47 20.99
C GLY A 152 7.02 -5.73 20.27
N PHE A 153 6.88 -6.89 19.62
CA PHE A 153 5.66 -7.27 18.91
C PHE A 153 4.95 -8.40 19.66
N ASN A 154 3.76 -8.12 20.19
CA ASN A 154 2.94 -9.08 20.91
C ASN A 154 1.58 -9.20 20.22
N HIS A 155 1.30 -10.35 19.62
CA HIS A 155 -0.01 -10.59 19.03
C HIS A 155 -1.09 -10.63 20.14
N PRO A 156 -2.14 -9.78 20.10
CA PRO A 156 -3.24 -9.86 21.05
C PRO A 156 -4.11 -11.11 20.82
N TYR A 157 -4.01 -11.75 19.65
CA TYR A 157 -4.77 -12.93 19.26
C TYR A 157 -3.85 -14.06 18.76
N PRO A 158 -4.30 -15.32 18.76
CA PRO A 158 -3.55 -16.41 18.16
C PRO A 158 -3.19 -16.16 16.69
N ILE A 159 -2.00 -16.58 16.28
CA ILE A 159 -1.43 -16.32 14.94
C ILE A 159 -2.34 -16.70 13.77
N TYR A 160 -3.16 -17.75 13.91
CA TYR A 160 -4.08 -18.19 12.86
C TYR A 160 -5.20 -17.18 12.58
N TYR A 161 -5.54 -16.29 13.52
CA TYR A 161 -6.44 -15.16 13.25
C TYR A 161 -5.77 -14.16 12.32
N HIS A 162 -4.54 -13.74 12.62
CA HIS A 162 -3.77 -12.83 11.75
C HIS A 162 -3.61 -13.44 10.35
N LEU A 163 -3.22 -14.72 10.25
CA LEU A 163 -3.13 -15.46 8.98
C LEU A 163 -4.44 -15.42 8.16
N ALA A 164 -5.59 -15.62 8.81
CA ALA A 164 -6.89 -15.60 8.16
C ALA A 164 -7.30 -14.18 7.71
N PHE A 165 -7.04 -13.16 8.54
CA PHE A 165 -7.29 -11.75 8.20
C PHE A 165 -6.41 -11.28 7.04
N GLU A 166 -5.12 -11.68 7.01
CA GLU A 166 -4.21 -11.38 5.91
C GLU A 166 -4.68 -12.01 4.58
N LEU A 167 -5.01 -13.30 4.60
CA LEU A 167 -5.44 -14.03 3.40
C LEU A 167 -6.80 -13.55 2.88
N ILE A 168 -7.80 -13.40 3.76
CA ILE A 168 -9.16 -13.00 3.36
C ILE A 168 -9.22 -11.50 3.08
N GLY A 169 -8.54 -10.68 3.89
CA GLY A 169 -8.49 -9.23 3.77
C GLY A 169 -7.86 -8.80 2.45
N THR A 170 -6.70 -9.36 2.08
CA THR A 170 -6.05 -9.04 0.79
C THR A 170 -6.85 -9.51 -0.42
N PHE A 171 -7.51 -10.68 -0.34
CA PHE A 171 -8.45 -11.11 -1.37
C PHE A 171 -9.57 -10.08 -1.56
N ILE A 172 -10.24 -9.68 -0.48
CA ILE A 172 -11.35 -8.71 -0.53
C ILE A 172 -10.86 -7.34 -1.04
N VAL A 173 -9.72 -6.86 -0.54
CA VAL A 173 -9.12 -5.59 -0.96
C VAL A 173 -8.85 -5.58 -2.46
N ARG A 174 -8.14 -6.59 -2.98
CA ARG A 174 -7.85 -6.71 -4.41
C ARG A 174 -9.11 -6.86 -5.25
N HIS A 175 -10.09 -7.63 -4.77
CA HIS A 175 -11.34 -7.87 -5.50
C HIS A 175 -12.20 -6.60 -5.63
N VAL A 176 -12.36 -5.86 -4.53
CA VAL A 176 -13.19 -4.65 -4.45
C VAL A 176 -12.54 -3.49 -5.21
N LEU A 177 -11.24 -3.24 -4.98
CA LEU A 177 -10.53 -2.14 -5.65
C LEU A 177 -10.53 -2.30 -7.17
N THR A 178 -10.34 -3.50 -7.68
CA THR A 178 -10.28 -3.73 -9.14
C THR A 178 -11.64 -3.58 -9.82
N ARG A 179 -12.75 -3.98 -9.19
CA ARG A 179 -14.10 -3.68 -9.71
C ARG A 179 -14.43 -2.19 -9.64
N ALA A 180 -14.21 -1.56 -8.49
CA ALA A 180 -14.53 -0.14 -8.31
C ALA A 180 -13.76 0.79 -9.27
N THR A 181 -12.51 0.45 -9.59
CA THR A 181 -11.68 1.23 -10.52
C THR A 181 -11.94 0.92 -12.00
N SER A 182 -12.36 -0.29 -12.36
CA SER A 182 -12.62 -0.71 -13.75
C SER A 182 -14.03 -0.40 -14.24
N GLU A 183 -15.06 -0.54 -13.40
CA GLU A 183 -16.46 -0.33 -13.80
C GLU A 183 -16.85 1.16 -13.80
N SER A 184 -16.17 2.00 -13.02
CA SER A 184 -16.53 3.43 -12.91
C SER A 184 -16.01 4.28 -14.07
N ARG A 185 -16.95 4.98 -14.72
CA ARG A 185 -16.68 6.09 -15.65
C ARG A 185 -16.49 7.45 -14.94
N ASP A 186 -16.94 7.62 -13.70
CA ASP A 186 -16.71 8.86 -12.92
C ASP A 186 -15.33 8.83 -12.26
N SER A 187 -14.55 9.88 -12.50
CA SER A 187 -13.25 10.12 -11.89
C SER A 187 -13.32 10.19 -10.37
N ARG A 188 -14.41 10.71 -9.78
CA ARG A 188 -14.57 10.82 -8.33
C ARG A 188 -14.59 9.45 -7.66
N ILE A 189 -15.40 8.51 -8.19
CA ILE A 189 -15.46 7.14 -7.69
C ILE A 189 -14.10 6.45 -7.86
N ARG A 190 -13.35 6.74 -8.94
CA ARG A 190 -12.03 6.13 -9.19
C ARG A 190 -10.95 6.50 -8.16
N PHE A 191 -11.06 7.64 -7.48
CA PHE A 191 -10.07 8.09 -6.48
C PHE A 191 -10.61 8.09 -5.04
N VAL A 192 -11.81 8.61 -4.82
CA VAL A 192 -12.37 8.78 -3.47
C VAL A 192 -12.80 7.44 -2.86
N PHE A 193 -13.39 6.53 -3.64
CA PHE A 193 -13.83 5.24 -3.11
C PHE A 193 -12.65 4.36 -2.68
N PRO A 194 -11.58 4.16 -3.47
CA PRO A 194 -10.39 3.44 -3.01
C PRO A 194 -9.79 4.01 -1.71
N ALA A 195 -9.66 5.34 -1.61
CA ALA A 195 -9.13 5.99 -0.41
C ALA A 195 -10.01 5.73 0.83
N LEU A 196 -11.34 5.87 0.68
CA LEU A 196 -12.29 5.64 1.77
C LEU A 196 -12.33 4.16 2.19
N PHE A 197 -12.34 3.26 1.21
CA PHE A 197 -12.36 1.82 1.43
C PHE A 197 -11.10 1.35 2.15
N MET A 198 -9.90 1.75 1.70
CA MET A 198 -8.65 1.38 2.37
C MET A 198 -8.55 1.98 3.77
N ALA A 199 -8.98 3.22 3.97
CA ALA A 199 -9.04 3.83 5.31
C ALA A 199 -9.97 3.05 6.26
N ALA A 200 -11.14 2.62 5.78
CA ALA A 200 -12.07 1.79 6.56
C ALA A 200 -11.50 0.40 6.86
N VAL A 201 -10.85 -0.25 5.88
CA VAL A 201 -10.22 -1.57 6.07
C VAL A 201 -9.10 -1.50 7.10
N PHE A 202 -8.13 -0.61 6.96
CA PHE A 202 -7.01 -0.49 7.90
C PHE A 202 -7.45 -0.04 9.31
N THR A 203 -8.43 0.86 9.42
CA THR A 203 -9.04 1.19 10.73
C THR A 203 -9.71 -0.03 11.33
N GLY A 204 -10.35 -0.86 10.51
CA GLY A 204 -10.92 -2.14 10.90
C GLY A 204 -9.88 -3.14 11.41
N THR A 205 -8.78 -3.36 10.70
CA THR A 205 -7.73 -4.30 11.15
C THR A 205 -7.10 -3.84 12.46
N VAL A 206 -6.79 -2.55 12.63
CA VAL A 206 -6.32 -2.00 13.91
C VAL A 206 -7.34 -2.21 15.03
N THR A 207 -8.63 -2.06 14.72
CA THR A 207 -9.72 -2.18 15.70
C THR A 207 -9.97 -3.63 16.16
N PHE A 208 -9.90 -4.60 15.25
CA PHE A 208 -10.31 -5.99 15.48
C PHE A 208 -9.16 -7.01 15.57
N VAL A 209 -8.02 -6.71 14.97
CA VAL A 209 -6.83 -7.59 14.87
C VAL A 209 -5.66 -7.01 15.68
N GLY A 210 -5.59 -5.68 15.79
CA GLY A 210 -4.52 -4.96 16.50
C GLY A 210 -3.28 -4.67 15.65
N ASP A 211 -3.32 -4.97 14.34
CA ASP A 211 -2.27 -4.58 13.39
C ASP A 211 -2.85 -4.01 12.08
N GLN A 212 -1.97 -3.47 11.23
CA GLN A 212 -2.33 -2.73 10.02
C GLN A 212 -2.06 -3.48 8.71
N ALA A 213 -1.52 -4.70 8.73
CA ALA A 213 -0.64 -5.17 7.67
C ALA A 213 -1.26 -5.19 6.25
N LEU A 214 -1.89 -6.29 5.82
CA LEU A 214 -2.44 -6.52 4.46
C LEU A 214 -1.47 -6.27 3.29
N ASP A 215 -0.24 -5.90 3.56
CA ASP A 215 0.82 -5.55 2.63
C ASP A 215 2.17 -6.06 3.21
N PRO A 216 2.87 -6.95 2.48
CA PRO A 216 4.12 -7.52 2.98
C PRO A 216 5.23 -6.52 3.25
N LEU A 217 5.27 -5.41 2.52
CA LEU A 217 6.30 -4.38 2.66
C LEU A 217 6.02 -3.48 3.86
N VAL A 218 4.76 -3.16 4.13
CA VAL A 218 4.35 -2.47 5.36
C VAL A 218 4.70 -3.30 6.58
N ALA A 219 4.31 -4.57 6.60
CA ALA A 219 4.66 -5.49 7.68
C ALA A 219 6.18 -5.68 7.84
N SER A 220 6.93 -5.74 6.73
CA SER A 220 8.40 -5.79 6.77
C SER A 220 9.04 -4.53 7.33
N THR A 221 8.40 -3.37 7.15
CA THR A 221 8.90 -2.07 7.62
C THR A 221 8.58 -1.83 9.10
N LEU A 222 7.54 -2.49 9.64
CA LEU A 222 7.11 -2.33 11.03
C LEU A 222 7.53 -3.46 11.97
N PHE A 223 7.48 -4.72 11.52
CA PHE A 223 7.53 -5.90 12.41
C PHE A 223 8.75 -6.79 12.19
N TYR A 224 9.47 -6.65 11.08
CA TYR A 224 10.60 -7.52 10.77
C TYR A 224 11.75 -7.34 11.78
N GLY A 225 12.12 -8.43 12.46
CA GLY A 225 13.17 -8.42 13.47
C GLY A 225 12.72 -7.97 14.87
N CYS A 226 11.45 -7.60 15.06
CA CYS A 226 10.91 -7.34 16.40
C CYS A 226 10.86 -8.61 17.26
N ARG A 227 11.04 -8.44 18.57
CA ARG A 227 10.96 -9.52 19.56
C ARG A 227 9.51 -9.97 19.71
N GLY A 228 9.29 -11.27 19.76
CA GLY A 228 7.96 -11.89 19.93
C GLY A 228 7.38 -12.54 18.67
N LEU A 229 7.96 -12.28 17.49
CA LEU A 229 7.57 -12.90 16.22
C LEU A 229 8.75 -13.67 15.62
N SER A 230 8.58 -14.99 15.39
CA SER A 230 9.59 -15.77 14.68
C SER A 230 9.58 -15.44 13.18
N PHE A 231 10.73 -15.59 12.52
CA PHE A 231 10.85 -15.36 11.07
C PHE A 231 9.86 -16.20 10.25
N GLU A 232 9.67 -17.47 10.63
CA GLU A 232 8.71 -18.38 10.00
C GLU A 232 7.28 -17.85 10.10
N ASN A 233 6.86 -17.48 11.31
CA ASN A 233 5.54 -16.91 11.58
C ASN A 233 5.32 -15.60 10.82
N PHE A 234 6.32 -14.71 10.81
CA PHE A 234 6.33 -13.48 10.01
C PHE A 234 6.13 -13.77 8.51
N MET A 235 6.87 -14.72 7.95
CA MET A 235 6.77 -15.08 6.54
C MET A 235 5.43 -15.73 6.18
N PHE A 236 4.88 -16.61 7.04
CA PHE A 236 3.58 -17.22 6.80
C PHE A 236 2.45 -16.19 6.83
N VAL A 237 2.42 -15.35 7.88
CA VAL A 237 1.34 -14.37 8.10
C VAL A 237 1.45 -13.20 7.13
N TYR A 238 2.60 -12.54 7.02
CA TYR A 238 2.70 -11.25 6.35
C TYR A 238 3.30 -11.31 4.93
N TRP A 239 3.78 -12.46 4.46
CA TRP A 239 4.23 -12.62 3.06
C TRP A 239 3.38 -13.62 2.29
N ILE A 240 3.24 -14.85 2.81
CA ILE A 240 2.61 -15.96 2.09
C ILE A 240 1.09 -15.77 2.03
N ALA A 241 0.41 -15.58 3.17
CA ALA A 241 -1.04 -15.36 3.21
C ALA A 241 -1.53 -14.17 2.35
N PRO A 242 -0.96 -12.94 2.44
CA PRO A 242 -1.42 -11.82 1.62
C PRO A 242 -1.12 -12.01 0.13
N THR A 243 -0.01 -12.69 -0.21
CA THR A 243 0.27 -13.06 -1.61
C THR A 243 -0.76 -14.05 -2.14
N ILE A 244 -1.10 -15.09 -1.37
CA ILE A 244 -2.13 -16.07 -1.75
C ILE A 244 -3.50 -15.40 -1.92
N GLY A 245 -3.92 -14.57 -0.96
CA GLY A 245 -5.20 -13.86 -1.02
C GLY A 245 -5.31 -12.95 -2.25
N TRP A 246 -4.29 -12.12 -2.49
CA TRP A 246 -4.22 -11.25 -3.66
C TRP A 246 -4.24 -12.04 -4.99
N MET A 247 -3.41 -13.07 -5.13
CA MET A 247 -3.34 -13.86 -6.37
C MET A 247 -4.62 -14.68 -6.60
N ALA A 248 -5.27 -15.17 -5.55
CA ALA A 248 -6.56 -15.84 -5.67
C ALA A 248 -7.65 -14.90 -6.23
N SER A 249 -7.68 -13.62 -5.82
CA SER A 249 -8.59 -12.64 -6.40
C SER A 249 -8.23 -12.33 -7.86
N ALA A 250 -6.94 -12.15 -8.18
CA ALA A 250 -6.51 -11.86 -9.55
C ALA A 250 -6.82 -13.03 -10.52
N TYR A 251 -6.63 -14.27 -10.05
CA TYR A 251 -7.00 -15.47 -10.79
C TYR A 251 -8.52 -15.57 -11.03
N TRP A 252 -9.33 -15.30 -9.99
CA TRP A 252 -10.78 -15.27 -10.10
C TRP A 252 -11.28 -14.28 -11.18
N ASP A 253 -10.71 -13.07 -11.21
CA ASP A 253 -11.04 -12.06 -12.22
C ASP A 253 -10.63 -12.52 -13.63
N SER A 254 -9.46 -13.18 -13.76
CA SER A 254 -8.97 -13.67 -15.06
C SER A 254 -9.87 -14.72 -15.71
N LEU A 255 -10.50 -15.59 -14.91
CA LEU A 255 -11.48 -16.57 -15.39
C LEU A 255 -12.72 -15.88 -15.96
N GLY A 256 -13.22 -14.85 -15.26
CA GLY A 256 -14.36 -14.04 -15.73
C GLY A 256 -14.07 -13.32 -17.06
N GLU A 257 -12.86 -12.76 -17.22
CA GLU A 257 -12.42 -12.17 -18.48
C GLU A 257 -12.39 -13.20 -19.63
N GLU A 258 -11.87 -14.41 -19.39
CA GLU A 258 -11.83 -15.45 -20.41
C GLU A 258 -13.24 -15.85 -20.88
N ASP A 259 -14.16 -16.05 -19.95
CA ASP A 259 -15.50 -16.50 -20.28
C ASP A 259 -16.32 -15.42 -21.00
N ALA A 260 -16.11 -14.14 -20.66
CA ALA A 260 -16.60 -13.01 -21.44
C ALA A 260 -16.05 -13.00 -22.87
N LYS A 261 -14.73 -13.21 -23.05
CA LYS A 261 -14.08 -13.30 -24.38
C LYS A 261 -14.63 -14.50 -25.18
N LYS A 262 -14.79 -15.67 -24.56
CA LYS A 262 -15.38 -16.87 -25.18
C LYS A 262 -16.83 -16.64 -25.61
N LYS A 263 -17.64 -15.94 -24.80
CA LYS A 263 -19.04 -15.58 -25.13
C LYS A 263 -19.10 -14.61 -26.32
N ALA A 264 -18.36 -13.51 -26.28
CA ALA A 264 -18.30 -12.54 -27.38
C ALA A 264 -17.80 -13.17 -28.70
N ALA A 265 -16.86 -14.12 -28.64
CA ALA A 265 -16.40 -14.87 -29.81
C ALA A 265 -17.48 -15.82 -30.38
N LYS A 266 -18.33 -16.42 -29.53
CA LYS A 266 -19.49 -17.22 -29.98
C LYS A 266 -20.55 -16.34 -30.63
N GLU A 267 -20.86 -15.18 -30.06
CA GLU A 267 -21.83 -14.21 -30.59
C GLU A 267 -21.39 -13.70 -31.97
N LYS A 268 -20.14 -13.23 -32.12
CA LYS A 268 -19.58 -12.82 -33.43
C LYS A 268 -19.59 -13.94 -34.47
N LYS A 269 -19.42 -15.20 -34.07
CA LYS A 269 -19.54 -16.36 -34.98
C LYS A 269 -20.99 -16.65 -35.37
N ALA A 270 -21.94 -16.46 -34.46
CA ALA A 270 -23.37 -16.63 -34.73
C ALA A 270 -23.90 -15.52 -35.66
N GLU A 271 -23.49 -14.27 -35.43
CA GLU A 271 -23.80 -13.12 -36.28
C GLU A 271 -23.30 -13.31 -37.72
N LYS A 272 -22.01 -13.66 -37.90
CA LYS A 272 -21.45 -13.98 -39.22
C LYS A 272 -22.17 -15.12 -39.95
N LYS A 273 -22.72 -16.10 -39.21
CA LYS A 273 -23.55 -17.17 -39.79
C LYS A 273 -24.96 -16.71 -40.17
N ARG A 274 -25.52 -15.70 -39.49
CA ARG A 274 -26.82 -15.11 -39.85
C ARG A 274 -26.71 -14.24 -41.10
N VAL A 275 -25.67 -13.39 -41.19
CA VAL A 275 -25.42 -12.56 -42.39
C VAL A 275 -25.29 -13.44 -43.64
N LYS A 276 -24.42 -14.47 -43.59
CA LYS A 276 -24.24 -15.45 -44.67
C LYS A 276 -25.45 -16.33 -45.03
N LYS A 277 -26.58 -16.21 -44.33
CA LYS A 277 -27.83 -16.94 -44.64
C LYS A 277 -28.89 -16.01 -45.24
N ASN A 278 -28.63 -14.70 -45.24
CA ASN A 278 -29.51 -13.67 -45.78
C ASN A 278 -28.93 -13.01 -47.06
N GLU A 279 -27.77 -13.48 -47.50
CA GLU A 279 -27.19 -13.31 -48.85
C GLU A 279 -27.50 -14.55 -49.69
#